data_AF-A0A2N0H5X0-F1
#
_entry.id   AF-A0A2N0H5X0-F1
#
_cell.length_a   1.000
_cell.length_b   1.000
_cell.length_c   1.000
_cell.angle_alpha   90.00
_cell.angle_beta   90.00
_cell.angle_gamma   90.00
#
_symmetry.space_group_name_H-M   'P 1'
#
loop_
_entity.id
_entity.type
_entity.pdbx_description
1 polymer ?
#
loop_
_entity_poly.entity_id
_entity_poly.type
_entity_poly.pdbx_seq_one_letter_code
_entity_poly.pdbx_strand_id
1 'polypeptide(L)'
;MNQAAAIAPEFNNGSDLEFTDISSEAWREYRFADGSTVRIDNPLKLNVSDSGGHRIFDAQNRSHYIPGGWLHLSWEAKPGQPNFVR
;
A
#
# COMPACT_ATOMS: atom_id res chain seq x y z
N MET A 1 9.84 29.39 13.34
CA MET A 1 9.32 28.53 12.26
C MET A 1 8.42 27.51 12.93
N ASN A 2 7.11 27.60 12.74
CA ASN A 2 6.16 26.72 13.41
C ASN A 2 6.10 25.40 12.63
N GLN A 3 6.75 24.36 13.15
CA GLN A 3 6.65 23.03 12.58
C GLN A 3 5.24 22.51 12.93
N ALA A 4 4.31 22.60 11.97
CA ALA A 4 3.05 21.89 12.10
C ALA A 4 3.40 20.41 12.25
N ALA A 5 3.13 19.83 13.42
CA ALA A 5 3.28 18.40 13.62
C ALA A 5 2.44 17.69 12.54
N ALA A 6 3.09 16.92 11.67
CA ALA A 6 2.38 16.11 10.70
C ALA A 6 1.48 15.15 11.47
N ILE A 7 0.17 15.30 11.30
CA ILE A 7 -0.82 14.41 11.92
C ILE A 7 -0.60 13.02 11.33
N ALA A 8 -0.42 12.02 12.19
CA ALA A 8 -0.28 10.64 11.75
C ALA A 8 -1.51 10.22 10.92
N PRO A 9 -1.32 9.45 9.84
CA PRO A 9 -2.44 9.01 9.01
C PRO A 9 -3.42 8.17 9.83
N GLU A 10 -4.71 8.45 9.69
CA GLU A 10 -5.79 7.79 10.42
C GLU A 10 -6.49 6.79 9.51
N PHE A 11 -6.40 5.50 9.84
CA PHE A 11 -7.06 4.45 9.08
C PHE A 11 -8.44 4.14 9.65
N ASN A 12 -9.47 4.72 9.04
CA ASN A 12 -10.87 4.52 9.40
C ASN A 12 -11.52 3.45 8.50
N ASN A 13 -11.54 2.18 8.97
CA ASN A 13 -12.17 1.08 8.24
C ASN A 13 -13.64 0.88 8.68
N GLY A 14 -14.58 1.33 7.84
CA GLY A 14 -16.02 1.10 8.03
C GLY A 14 -16.57 -0.14 7.31
N SER A 15 -15.70 -1.02 6.82
CA SER A 15 -16.08 -2.26 6.12
C SER A 15 -15.74 -3.49 6.96
N ASP A 16 -16.25 -4.66 6.56
CA ASP A 16 -15.92 -5.95 7.18
C ASP A 16 -14.63 -6.57 6.64
N LEU A 17 -13.85 -5.82 5.85
CA LEU A 17 -12.60 -6.32 5.27
C LEU A 17 -11.47 -6.27 6.29
N GLU A 18 -10.68 -7.35 6.33
CA GLU A 18 -9.44 -7.40 7.09
C GLU A 18 -8.28 -6.80 6.29
N PHE A 19 -7.46 -5.99 6.95
CA PHE A 19 -6.29 -5.36 6.36
C PHE A 19 -5.03 -5.79 7.10
N THR A 20 -4.07 -6.31 6.34
CA THR A 20 -2.71 -6.61 6.81
C THR A 20 -1.90 -5.32 6.93
N ASP A 21 -1.10 -5.21 7.99
CA ASP A 21 -0.11 -4.15 8.10
C ASP A 21 1.09 -4.43 7.17
N ILE A 22 1.30 -3.53 6.21
CA ILE A 22 2.43 -3.58 5.26
C ILE A 22 3.36 -2.37 5.45
N SER A 23 3.34 -1.74 6.63
CA SER A 23 4.07 -0.50 6.90
C SER A 23 5.59 -0.64 6.89
N SER A 24 6.11 -1.87 6.82
CA SER A 24 7.51 -2.17 6.55
C SER A 24 7.95 -1.74 5.15
N GLU A 25 7.04 -1.63 4.19
CA GLU A 25 7.35 -1.26 2.81
C GLU A 25 7.71 0.23 2.69
N ALA A 26 8.83 0.52 2.04
CA ALA A 26 9.20 1.86 1.59
C ALA A 26 8.33 2.27 0.40
N TRP A 27 8.07 1.33 -0.51
CA TRP A 27 7.22 1.52 -1.68
C TRP A 27 6.75 0.18 -2.23
N ARG A 28 5.67 0.23 -3.01
CA ARG A 28 5.13 -0.89 -3.78
C ARG A 28 4.78 -0.44 -5.19
N GLU A 29 5.09 -1.28 -6.17
CA GLU A 29 4.87 -1.01 -7.58
C GLU A 29 4.22 -2.17 -8.31
N TYR A 30 3.24 -1.84 -9.15
CA TYR A 30 2.52 -2.74 -10.02
C TYR A 30 2.85 -2.42 -11.47
N ARG A 31 3.15 -3.43 -12.27
CA ARG A 31 3.38 -3.29 -13.71
C ARG A 31 2.32 -4.05 -14.49
N PHE A 32 1.69 -3.39 -15.46
CA PHE A 32 0.66 -3.96 -16.32
C PHE A 32 1.20 -4.33 -17.71
N ALA A 33 0.40 -5.06 -18.48
CA ALA A 33 0.79 -5.60 -19.79
C ALA A 33 1.03 -4.53 -20.85
N ASP A 34 0.38 -3.38 -20.74
CA ASP A 34 0.60 -2.21 -21.60
C ASP A 34 1.87 -1.42 -21.23
N GLY A 35 2.60 -1.86 -20.20
CA GLY A 35 3.79 -1.20 -19.70
C GLY A 35 3.51 -0.07 -18.70
N SER A 36 2.25 0.24 -18.42
CA SER A 36 1.91 1.20 -17.36
C SER A 36 2.31 0.68 -15.99
N THR A 37 2.66 1.62 -15.11
CA THR A 37 3.08 1.33 -13.73
C THR A 37 2.31 2.18 -12.74
N VAL A 38 1.93 1.56 -11.63
CA VAL A 38 1.38 2.28 -10.47
C VAL A 38 2.31 2.06 -9.29
N ARG A 39 2.84 3.17 -8.75
CA ARG A 39 3.71 3.16 -7.57
C ARG A 39 3.03 3.86 -6.41
N ILE A 40 3.09 3.22 -5.24
CA ILE A 40 2.55 3.73 -3.98
C ILE A 40 3.72 3.79 -2.99
N ASP A 41 4.06 4.99 -2.54
CA ASP A 41 5.12 5.19 -1.55
C ASP A 41 4.54 5.14 -0.13
N ASN A 42 5.29 4.55 0.79
CA ASN A 42 4.93 4.35 2.20
C ASN A 42 3.51 3.76 2.37
N PRO A 43 3.19 2.62 1.76
CA PRO A 43 1.91 1.97 2.00
C PRO A 43 1.86 1.46 3.45
N LEU A 44 0.67 1.46 4.04
CA LEU A 44 0.47 1.13 5.46
C LEU A 44 -0.37 -0.11 5.64
N LYS A 45 -1.48 -0.21 4.89
CA LYS A 45 -2.46 -1.29 5.03
C LYS A 45 -2.75 -1.90 3.66
N LEU A 46 -2.92 -3.22 3.63
CA LEU A 46 -3.26 -3.98 2.43
C LEU A 46 -4.45 -4.90 2.72
N ASN A 47 -5.45 -4.85 1.86
CA ASN A 47 -6.43 -5.92 1.72
C ASN A 47 -6.34 -6.45 0.28
N VAL A 48 -6.44 -7.77 0.11
CA VAL A 48 -6.47 -8.43 -1.19
C VAL A 48 -7.86 -9.05 -1.36
N SER A 49 -8.54 -8.74 -2.47
CA SER A 49 -9.83 -9.36 -2.79
C SER A 49 -9.67 -10.76 -3.35
N ASP A 50 -10.74 -11.56 -3.32
CA ASP A 50 -10.77 -12.90 -3.92
C ASP A 50 -10.44 -12.90 -5.43
N SER A 51 -10.72 -11.79 -6.12
CA SER A 51 -10.37 -11.55 -7.52
C SER A 51 -8.92 -11.12 -7.76
N GLY A 52 -8.10 -11.01 -6.71
CA GLY A 52 -6.70 -10.58 -6.77
C GLY A 52 -6.49 -9.06 -6.87
N GLY A 53 -7.53 -8.25 -6.65
CA GLY A 53 -7.42 -6.79 -6.57
C GLY A 53 -6.86 -6.36 -5.21
N HIS A 54 -6.05 -5.32 -5.20
CA HIS A 54 -5.40 -4.82 -3.98
C HIS A 54 -6.01 -3.49 -3.54
N ARG A 55 -6.40 -3.38 -2.27
CA ARG A 55 -6.77 -2.12 -1.61
C ARG A 55 -5.63 -1.70 -0.70
N ILE A 56 -5.07 -0.52 -0.93
CA ILE A 56 -3.94 -0.01 -0.16
C ILE A 56 -4.29 1.33 0.46
N PHE A 57 -3.99 1.49 1.74
CA PHE A 57 -4.00 2.79 2.41
C PHE A 57 -2.56 3.27 2.60
N ASP A 58 -2.25 4.51 2.23
CA ASP A 58 -0.90 5.07 2.28
C ASP A 58 -0.70 6.11 3.39
N ALA A 59 0.57 6.51 3.61
CA ALA A 59 0.92 7.50 4.61
C ALA A 59 0.47 8.94 4.30
N GLN A 60 -0.13 9.18 3.13
CA GLN A 60 -0.73 10.46 2.75
C GLN A 60 -2.25 10.48 2.95
N ASN A 61 -2.81 9.51 3.69
CA ASN A 61 -4.25 9.31 3.89
C ASN A 61 -5.01 9.01 2.58
N ARG A 62 -4.37 8.40 1.58
CA ARG A 62 -5.03 8.00 0.34
C ARG A 62 -5.32 6.52 0.32
N SER A 63 -6.52 6.19 -0.16
CA SER A 63 -6.93 4.82 -0.48
C SER A 63 -6.77 4.57 -1.97
N HIS A 64 -6.05 3.51 -2.31
CA HIS A 64 -5.80 3.05 -3.67
C HIS A 64 -6.54 1.74 -3.91
N TYR A 65 -7.16 1.59 -5.08
CA TYR A 65 -7.62 0.30 -5.55
C TYR A 65 -6.87 -0.06 -6.83
N ILE A 66 -6.09 -1.12 -6.76
CA ILE A 66 -5.34 -1.66 -7.89
C ILE A 66 -6.08 -2.91 -8.37
N PRO A 67 -6.69 -2.89 -9.57
CA PRO A 67 -7.36 -4.06 -10.09
C PRO A 67 -6.35 -5.19 -10.31
N GLY A 68 -6.82 -6.44 -10.24
CA GLY A 68 -6.03 -7.60 -10.68
C GLY A 68 -5.66 -7.51 -12.17
N GLY A 69 -4.72 -8.35 -12.61
CA GLY A 69 -4.23 -8.36 -13.99
C GLY A 69 -2.90 -7.64 -14.23
N TRP A 70 -2.26 -7.14 -13.17
CA TRP A 70 -0.84 -6.77 -13.22
C TRP A 70 0.03 -8.01 -13.51
N LEU A 71 1.09 -7.81 -14.28
CA LEU A 71 2.06 -8.86 -14.66
C LEU A 71 3.12 -9.07 -13.59
N HIS A 72 3.47 -8.01 -12.88
CA HIS A 72 4.51 -8.03 -11.87
C HIS A 72 4.14 -7.08 -10.73
N LEU A 73 4.33 -7.58 -9.52
CA LEU A 73 4.26 -6.83 -8.29
C LEU A 73 5.64 -6.87 -7.66
N SER A 74 6.17 -5.70 -7.31
CA SER A 74 7.42 -5.57 -6.57
C SER A 74 7.28 -4.53 -5.48
N TRP A 75 8.07 -4.68 -4.43
CA TRP A 75 8.14 -3.71 -3.34
C TRP A 75 9.54 -3.74 -2.74
N GLU A 76 9.86 -2.69 -1.99
CA GLU A 76 11.09 -2.61 -1.21
C GLU A 76 10.72 -2.37 0.24
N ALA A 77 11.30 -3.13 1.16
CA ALA A 77 11.17 -2.86 2.58
C ALA A 77 12.12 -1.74 3.00
N LYS A 78 11.69 -0.97 4.00
CA LYS A 78 12.55 0.00 4.70
C LYS A 78 13.77 -0.72 5.30
N PRO A 79 14.92 -0.03 5.43
CA PRO A 79 16.11 -0.64 6.01
C PRO A 79 15.87 -1.31 7.35
N GLY A 80 16.26 -2.58 7.46
CA GLY A 80 16.11 -3.39 8.68
C GLY A 80 14.69 -3.87 8.98
N GLN A 81 13.70 -3.57 8.13
CA GLN A 81 12.34 -4.08 8.27
C GLN A 81 12.13 -5.40 7.49
N PRO A 82 11.09 -6.19 7.82
CA PRO A 82 10.79 -7.42 7.11
C PRO A 82 10.45 -7.17 5.64
N ASN A 83 11.05 -7.98 4.76
CA ASN A 83 10.75 -7.98 3.32
C ASN A 83 9.39 -8.60 2.99
N PHE A 84 8.86 -9.47 3.84
CA PHE A 84 7.56 -10.12 3.66
C PHE A 84 6.80 -10.09 4.98
N VAL A 85 5.52 -9.76 4.93
CA VAL A 85 4.59 -9.74 6.06
C VAL A 85 3.42 -10.69 5.79
N ARG A 86 2.75 -11.13 6.85
CA ARG A 86 1.74 -12.20 6.83
C ARG A 86 0.31 -11.66 6.71
#